data_AF-A0ABF7QAX3-F1
#
_entry.id   AF-A0ABF7QAX3-F1
#
_cell.length_a   1.000
_cell.length_b   1.000
_cell.length_c   1.000
_cell.angle_alpha   90.00
_cell.angle_beta   90.00
_cell.angle_gamma   90.00
#
_symmetry.space_group_name_H-M   'P 1'
#
loop_
_entity.id
_entity.type
_entity.pdbx_description
1 polymer ?
#
loop_
_entity_poly.entity_id
_entity_poly.type
_entity_poly.pdbx_seq_one_letter_code
_entity_poly.pdbx_strand_id
1 'polypeptide(L)'
;MPMTSPVLAALAEARRQRAPLFAHWCEREQETFCPASPATVARFAREHAGLGVDRLWQALHDISNTHLTLGLADPTAGPAVALVVDEAAGVSPPQSWPAAWKQRFKALPHDLKVFIAGHEKGREKSLRRTQHALAHANKTLERLRSARSVTTEDPIDEAESQRPDAGGQN
;
A
#
# COMPACT_ATOMS: atom_id res chain seq x y z
N MET A 1 33.13 -16.79 -42.10
CA MET A 1 31.79 -17.05 -41.51
C MET A 1 32.00 -17.96 -40.30
N PRO A 2 31.88 -17.49 -39.05
CA PRO A 2 31.97 -18.41 -37.92
C PRO A 2 30.74 -19.32 -37.93
N MET A 3 30.94 -20.62 -38.16
CA MET A 3 29.88 -21.63 -38.08
C MET A 3 29.48 -21.78 -36.61
N THR A 4 28.40 -21.12 -36.21
CA THR A 4 27.84 -21.29 -34.87
C THR A 4 27.28 -22.71 -34.77
N SER A 5 27.78 -23.50 -33.81
CA SER A 5 27.29 -24.87 -33.60
C SER A 5 25.77 -24.86 -33.39
N PRO A 6 25.00 -25.73 -34.06
CA PRO A 6 23.53 -25.76 -33.94
C PRO A 6 23.08 -26.03 -32.50
N VAL A 7 23.87 -26.76 -31.73
CA VAL A 7 23.61 -27.02 -30.30
C VAL A 7 23.73 -25.74 -29.47
N LEU A 8 24.76 -24.93 -29.76
CA LEU A 8 24.94 -23.65 -29.06
C LEU A 8 23.84 -22.65 -29.43
N ALA A 9 23.40 -22.66 -30.69
CA ALA A 9 22.26 -21.85 -31.13
C ALA A 9 20.96 -22.28 -30.43
N ALA A 10 20.68 -23.59 -30.36
CA ALA A 10 19.51 -24.11 -29.66
C ALA A 10 19.53 -23.80 -28.15
N LEU A 11 20.70 -23.89 -27.50
CA LEU A 11 20.86 -23.52 -26.09
C LEU A 11 20.65 -22.02 -25.87
N ALA A 12 21.17 -21.17 -26.77
CA ALA A 12 20.96 -19.72 -26.70
C ALA A 12 19.47 -19.38 -26.84
N GLU A 13 18.77 -20.03 -27.77
CA GLU A 13 17.34 -19.85 -27.98
C GLU A 13 16.51 -20.32 -26.77
N ALA A 14 16.80 -21.51 -26.24
CA ALA A 14 16.14 -22.02 -25.03
C ALA A 14 16.31 -21.08 -23.82
N ARG A 15 17.43 -20.35 -23.72
CA ARG A 15 17.63 -19.35 -22.66
C ARG A 15 16.80 -18.10 -22.89
N ARG A 16 16.70 -17.62 -24.13
CA ARG A 16 15.84 -16.47 -24.48
C ARG A 16 14.37 -16.75 -24.15
N GLN A 17 13.92 -17.99 -24.37
CA GLN A 17 12.56 -18.42 -24.03
C GLN A 17 12.26 -18.42 -22.52
N ARG A 18 13.28 -18.50 -21.66
CA ARG A 18 13.10 -18.42 -20.19
C ARG A 18 12.87 -17.00 -19.68
N ALA A 19 13.38 -15.99 -20.38
CA ALA A 19 13.21 -14.58 -20.02
C ALA A 19 12.86 -13.76 -21.29
N PRO A 20 11.70 -14.02 -21.92
CA PRO A 20 11.40 -13.51 -23.25
C PRO A 20 11.33 -11.99 -23.28
N LEU A 21 10.72 -11.35 -22.28
CA LEU A 21 10.63 -9.88 -22.22
C LEU A 21 12.01 -9.23 -22.22
N PHE A 22 12.94 -9.76 -21.42
CA PHE A 22 14.30 -9.24 -21.34
C PHE A 22 15.11 -9.54 -22.59
N ALA A 23 14.96 -10.74 -23.17
CA ALA A 23 15.63 -11.12 -24.41
C ALA A 23 15.28 -10.19 -25.58
N HIS A 24 13.98 -9.95 -25.83
CA HIS A 24 13.54 -9.06 -26.89
C HIS A 24 13.99 -7.61 -26.63
N TRP A 25 13.97 -7.18 -25.38
CA TRP A 25 14.49 -5.85 -25.03
C TRP A 25 15.99 -5.73 -25.29
N CYS A 26 16.79 -6.72 -24.89
CA CYS A 26 18.23 -6.75 -25.16
C CYS A 26 18.53 -6.71 -26.66
N GLU A 27 17.76 -7.42 -27.49
CA GLU A 27 17.92 -7.37 -28.94
C GLU A 27 17.63 -5.98 -29.52
N ARG A 28 16.56 -5.33 -29.03
CA ARG A 28 16.19 -3.98 -29.47
C ARG A 28 17.22 -2.93 -29.05
N GLU A 29 17.70 -3.00 -27.82
CA GLU A 29 18.66 -2.05 -27.25
C GLU A 29 20.13 -2.41 -27.55
N GLN A 30 20.37 -3.49 -28.30
CA GLN A 30 21.71 -4.01 -28.62
C GLN A 30 22.55 -4.33 -27.37
N GLU A 31 21.90 -4.78 -26.31
CA GLU A 31 22.52 -5.17 -25.05
C GLU A 31 22.83 -6.67 -24.99
N THR A 32 23.76 -7.04 -24.12
CA THR A 32 24.06 -8.46 -23.89
C THR A 32 23.01 -9.08 -22.96
N PHE A 33 22.33 -10.12 -23.45
CA PHE A 33 21.33 -10.86 -22.68
C PHE A 33 21.93 -11.64 -21.49
N CYS A 34 23.08 -12.28 -21.69
CA CYS A 34 23.75 -13.08 -20.66
C CYS A 34 25.26 -13.23 -20.93
N PRO A 35 26.16 -12.87 -19.99
CA PRO A 35 25.86 -12.25 -18.70
C PRO A 35 25.35 -10.81 -18.88
N ALA A 36 24.27 -10.45 -18.19
CA ALA A 36 23.76 -9.09 -18.14
C ALA A 36 24.44 -8.32 -17.01
N SER A 37 24.64 -7.02 -17.22
CA SER A 37 25.12 -6.14 -16.15
C SER A 37 23.95 -5.70 -15.25
N PRO A 38 24.17 -5.47 -13.93
CA PRO A 38 23.14 -4.92 -13.06
C PRO A 38 22.59 -3.56 -13.54
N ALA A 39 23.42 -2.74 -14.19
CA ALA A 39 23.00 -1.47 -14.77
C ALA A 39 22.04 -1.66 -15.96
N THR A 40 22.33 -2.63 -16.83
CA THR A 40 21.46 -3.01 -17.96
C THR A 40 20.09 -3.48 -17.45
N VAL A 41 20.07 -4.34 -16.43
CA VAL A 41 18.82 -4.82 -15.81
C VAL A 41 18.04 -3.68 -15.13
N ALA A 42 18.71 -2.75 -14.46
CA ALA A 42 18.05 -1.59 -13.86
C ALA A 42 17.42 -0.67 -14.92
N ARG A 43 18.08 -0.48 -16.07
CA ARG A 43 17.52 0.27 -17.21
C ARG A 43 16.27 -0.42 -17.77
N PHE A 44 16.36 -1.73 -18.02
CA PHE A 44 15.21 -2.54 -18.43
C PHE A 44 14.03 -2.37 -17.48
N ALA A 45 14.27 -2.51 -16.16
CA ALA A 45 13.24 -2.39 -15.16
C ALA A 45 12.57 -1.01 -15.15
N ARG A 46 13.34 0.06 -15.38
CA ARG A 46 12.82 1.43 -15.39
C ARG A 46 11.91 1.67 -16.59
N GLU A 47 12.31 1.20 -17.77
CA GLU A 47 11.51 1.32 -18.99
C GLU A 47 10.21 0.51 -18.92
N HIS A 48 10.21 -0.59 -18.15
CA HIS A 48 9.07 -1.48 -17.99
C HIS A 48 8.30 -1.26 -16.68
N ALA A 49 8.61 -0.21 -15.91
CA ALA A 49 7.92 0.11 -14.67
C ALA A 49 6.41 0.29 -14.86
N GLY A 50 5.98 0.74 -16.05
CA GLY A 50 4.56 0.89 -16.42
C GLY A 50 3.78 -0.42 -16.58
N LEU A 51 4.43 -1.59 -16.62
CA LEU A 51 3.75 -2.89 -16.69
C LEU A 51 3.07 -3.30 -15.38
N GLY A 52 3.37 -2.59 -14.28
CA GLY A 52 2.95 -2.95 -12.93
C GLY A 52 3.99 -3.82 -12.21
N VAL A 53 4.01 -3.71 -10.89
CA VAL A 53 5.05 -4.30 -10.03
C VAL A 53 5.11 -5.83 -10.12
N ASP A 54 3.97 -6.52 -10.24
CA ASP A 54 3.93 -7.98 -10.29
C ASP A 54 4.57 -8.54 -11.57
N ARG A 55 4.27 -7.92 -12.72
CA ARG A 55 4.86 -8.32 -14.01
C ARG A 55 6.34 -7.99 -14.06
N LEU A 56 6.73 -6.86 -13.48
CA LEU A 56 8.13 -6.47 -13.37
C LEU A 56 8.91 -7.48 -12.52
N TRP A 57 8.36 -7.88 -11.37
CA TRP A 57 8.96 -8.90 -10.51
C TRP A 57 9.11 -10.24 -11.20
N GLN A 58 8.10 -10.70 -11.95
CA GLN A 58 8.20 -11.93 -12.71
C GLN A 58 9.33 -11.86 -13.75
N ALA A 59 9.43 -10.75 -14.49
CA ALA A 59 10.50 -10.56 -15.47
C ALA A 59 11.89 -10.55 -14.81
N LEU A 60 12.04 -9.90 -13.65
CA LEU A 60 13.29 -9.93 -12.88
C LEU A 60 13.61 -11.33 -12.38
N HIS A 61 12.62 -12.07 -11.88
CA HIS A 61 12.81 -13.45 -11.43
C HIS A 61 13.29 -14.36 -12.58
N ASP A 62 12.72 -14.19 -13.78
CA ASP A 62 13.13 -14.93 -14.98
C ASP A 62 14.58 -14.62 -15.37
N ILE A 63 15.00 -13.35 -15.27
CA ILE A 63 16.40 -12.92 -15.50
C ILE A 63 17.33 -13.55 -14.46
N SER A 64 16.98 -13.46 -13.18
CA SER A 64 17.76 -14.02 -12.07
C SER A 64 17.96 -15.53 -12.25
N ASN A 65 16.86 -16.27 -12.48
CA ASN A 65 16.90 -17.70 -12.72
C ASN A 65 17.76 -18.07 -13.94
N THR A 66 17.69 -17.29 -15.02
CA THR A 66 18.52 -17.53 -16.21
C THR A 66 20.01 -17.42 -15.88
N HIS A 67 20.42 -16.46 -15.04
CA HIS A 67 21.80 -16.30 -14.62
C HIS A 67 22.24 -17.38 -13.62
N LEU A 68 21.42 -17.64 -12.60
CA LEU A 68 21.72 -18.63 -11.55
C LEU A 68 21.83 -20.05 -12.11
N THR A 69 20.96 -20.44 -13.05
CA THR A 69 21.03 -21.77 -13.71
C THR A 69 22.28 -21.96 -14.55
N LEU A 70 23.00 -20.89 -14.89
CA LEU A 70 24.28 -20.92 -15.59
C LEU A 70 25.48 -20.79 -14.63
N GLY A 71 25.25 -20.73 -13.31
CA GLY A 71 26.29 -20.51 -12.32
C GLY A 71 26.85 -19.08 -12.32
N LEU A 72 26.11 -18.12 -12.88
CA LEU A 72 26.49 -16.71 -12.93
C LEU A 72 25.94 -15.95 -11.73
N ALA A 73 26.56 -14.82 -11.40
CA ALA A 73 26.04 -13.89 -10.40
C ALA A 73 24.66 -13.35 -10.82
N ASP A 74 23.77 -13.15 -9.84
CA ASP A 74 22.45 -12.59 -10.07
C ASP A 74 22.54 -11.08 -10.35
N PRO A 75 22.23 -10.61 -11.57
CA PRO A 75 22.30 -9.19 -11.91
C PRO A 75 21.13 -8.39 -11.32
N THR A 76 20.09 -9.04 -10.80
CA THR A 76 18.88 -8.40 -10.24
C THR A 76 19.02 -8.05 -8.77
N ALA A 77 19.97 -8.68 -8.06
CA ALA A 77 20.22 -8.47 -6.64
C ALA A 77 20.93 -7.13 -6.30
N GLY A 78 21.24 -6.32 -7.32
CA GLY A 78 21.95 -5.05 -7.15
C GLY A 78 21.06 -3.92 -6.61
N PRO A 79 21.64 -2.93 -5.90
CA PRO A 79 20.89 -1.81 -5.32
C PRO A 79 20.18 -0.95 -6.39
N ALA A 80 20.75 -0.85 -7.59
CA ALA A 80 20.15 -0.09 -8.69
C ALA A 80 18.79 -0.68 -9.13
N VAL A 81 18.67 -2.01 -9.16
CA VAL A 81 17.43 -2.70 -9.52
C VAL A 81 16.40 -2.54 -8.40
N ALA A 82 16.83 -2.73 -7.14
CA ALA A 82 15.96 -2.57 -5.98
C ALA A 82 15.30 -1.17 -5.91
N LEU A 83 16.07 -0.10 -6.20
CA LEU A 83 15.55 1.27 -6.22
C LEU A 83 14.46 1.46 -7.29
N VAL A 84 14.67 0.89 -8.48
CA VAL A 84 13.70 1.00 -9.58
C VAL A 84 12.43 0.23 -9.28
N VAL A 85 12.55 -0.95 -8.66
CA VAL A 85 11.39 -1.74 -8.25
C VAL A 85 10.60 -1.03 -7.14
N ASP A 86 11.29 -0.44 -6.17
CA ASP A 86 10.67 0.38 -5.13
C ASP A 86 9.90 1.57 -5.72
N GLU A 87 10.47 2.24 -6.72
CA GLU A 87 9.82 3.33 -7.45
C GLU A 87 8.58 2.83 -8.21
N ALA A 88 8.71 1.71 -8.94
CA ALA A 88 7.61 1.11 -9.70
C ALA A 88 6.47 0.63 -8.80
N ALA A 89 6.77 0.16 -7.59
CA ALA A 89 5.77 -0.28 -6.64
C ALA A 89 4.96 0.86 -6.01
N GLY A 90 5.47 2.09 -6.04
CA GLY A 90 4.75 3.28 -5.56
C GLY A 90 4.37 3.22 -4.08
N VAL A 91 5.07 2.44 -3.26
CA VAL A 91 4.74 2.27 -1.84
C VAL A 91 5.10 3.55 -1.10
N SER A 92 4.07 4.35 -0.79
CA SER A 92 4.23 5.60 -0.06
C SER A 92 4.18 5.38 1.46
N PRO A 93 4.95 6.16 2.25
CA PRO A 93 4.83 6.11 3.69
C PRO A 93 3.46 6.65 4.13
N PRO A 94 2.92 6.18 5.27
CA PRO A 94 1.65 6.68 5.79
C PRO A 94 1.65 8.21 5.97
N GLN A 95 0.53 8.85 5.62
CA GLN A 95 0.43 10.30 5.62
C GLN A 95 0.57 10.90 7.02
N SER A 96 0.05 10.21 8.03
CA SER A 96 0.06 10.60 9.44
C SER A 96 1.46 10.59 10.09
N TRP A 97 2.46 9.99 9.44
CA TRP A 97 3.78 9.84 10.03
C TRP A 97 4.59 11.16 10.04
N PRO A 98 5.39 11.41 11.09
CA PRO A 98 6.35 12.50 11.11
C PRO A 98 7.39 12.41 9.97
N ALA A 99 7.93 13.56 9.56
CA ALA A 99 8.89 13.64 8.45
C ALA A 99 10.12 12.72 8.63
N ALA A 100 10.68 12.67 9.85
CA ALA A 100 11.82 11.80 10.16
C ALA A 100 11.50 10.31 9.93
N TRP A 101 10.27 9.88 10.21
CA TRP A 101 9.86 8.48 10.00
C TRP A 101 9.60 8.19 8.54
N LYS A 102 9.04 9.15 7.79
CA LYS A 102 8.90 9.05 6.33
C LYS A 102 10.25 8.88 5.63
N GLN A 103 11.30 9.55 6.11
CA GLN A 103 12.66 9.37 5.60
C GLN A 103 13.19 7.96 5.90
N ARG A 104 13.05 7.48 7.14
CA ARG A 104 13.46 6.12 7.51
C ARG A 104 12.72 5.05 6.72
N PHE A 105 11.42 5.26 6.46
CA PHE A 105 10.61 4.36 5.64
C PHE A 105 11.18 4.21 4.23
N LYS A 106 11.62 5.29 3.59
CA LYS A 106 12.22 5.24 2.24
C LYS A 106 13.50 4.40 2.19
N ALA A 107 14.25 4.32 3.29
CA ALA A 107 15.46 3.52 3.39
C ALA A 107 15.21 2.04 3.70
N LEU A 108 13.96 1.64 4.00
CA LEU A 108 13.64 0.25 4.26
C LEU A 108 13.68 -0.61 2.99
N PRO A 109 13.99 -1.91 3.12
CA PRO A 109 13.72 -2.90 2.08
C PRO A 109 12.26 -2.89 1.63
N HIS A 110 12.03 -3.23 0.36
CA HIS A 110 10.72 -3.26 -0.29
C HIS A 110 9.66 -4.02 0.53
N ASP A 111 9.97 -5.24 0.93
CA ASP A 111 9.03 -6.12 1.65
C ASP A 111 8.56 -5.51 2.97
N LEU A 112 9.47 -4.83 3.68
CA LEU A 112 9.14 -4.13 4.91
C LEU A 112 8.26 -2.91 4.65
N LYS A 113 8.50 -2.17 3.55
CA LYS A 113 7.63 -1.06 3.14
C LYS A 113 6.20 -1.56 2.87
N VAL A 114 6.06 -2.64 2.10
CA VAL A 114 4.76 -3.24 1.75
C VAL A 114 4.03 -3.71 3.02
N PHE A 115 4.72 -4.46 3.89
CA PHE A 115 4.15 -4.95 5.14
C PHE A 115 3.65 -3.81 6.04
N ILE A 116 4.49 -2.81 6.28
CA ILE A 116 4.17 -1.66 7.13
C ILE A 116 3.02 -0.85 6.54
N ALA A 117 3.05 -0.57 5.24
CA ALA A 117 1.99 0.20 4.57
C ALA A 117 0.63 -0.54 4.66
N GLY A 118 0.62 -1.86 4.48
CA GLY A 118 -0.57 -2.69 4.64
C GLY A 118 -1.11 -2.67 6.07
N HIS A 119 -0.23 -2.82 7.06
CA HIS A 119 -0.59 -2.81 8.48
C HIS A 119 -1.19 -1.45 8.91
N GLU A 120 -0.55 -0.34 8.54
CA GLU A 120 -1.01 1.00 8.88
C GLU A 120 -2.35 1.34 8.22
N LYS A 121 -2.57 0.93 6.96
CA LYS A 121 -3.88 1.05 6.30
C LYS A 121 -4.98 0.29 7.04
N GLY A 122 -4.66 -0.89 7.58
CA GLY A 122 -5.56 -1.68 8.43
C GLY A 122 -5.89 -0.97 9.73
N ARG A 123 -4.88 -0.44 10.42
CA ARG A 123 -5.02 0.34 11.66
C ARG A 123 -5.87 1.58 11.45
N GLU A 124 -5.62 2.35 10.41
CA GLU A 124 -6.39 3.56 10.09
C GLU A 124 -7.85 3.25 9.80
N LYS A 125 -8.13 2.18 9.05
CA LYS A 125 -9.50 1.71 8.81
C LYS A 125 -10.22 1.35 10.11
N SER A 126 -9.53 0.71 11.05
CA SER A 126 -10.08 0.37 12.37
C SER A 126 -10.38 1.63 13.19
N LEU A 127 -9.43 2.57 13.26
CA LEU A 127 -9.60 3.85 13.95
C LEU A 127 -10.78 4.66 13.41
N ARG A 128 -10.92 4.74 12.08
CA ARG A 128 -12.05 5.44 11.46
C ARG A 128 -13.38 4.80 11.84
N ARG A 129 -13.47 3.47 11.89
CA ARG A 129 -14.69 2.75 12.32
C ARG A 129 -15.05 3.05 13.77
N THR A 130 -14.08 3.03 14.68
CA THR A 130 -14.32 3.32 16.09
C THR A 130 -14.73 4.78 16.30
N GLN A 131 -14.09 5.72 15.60
CA GLN A 131 -14.47 7.14 15.62
C GLN A 131 -15.90 7.36 15.12
N HIS A 132 -16.30 6.73 14.01
CA HIS A 132 -17.69 6.81 13.52
C HIS A 132 -18.69 6.21 14.51
N ALA A 133 -18.36 5.05 15.12
CA ALA A 133 -19.22 4.41 16.11
C ALA A 133 -19.40 5.28 17.36
N LEU A 134 -18.31 5.88 17.86
CA LEU A 134 -18.34 6.79 19.01
C LEU A 134 -19.14 8.06 18.71
N ALA A 135 -18.96 8.66 17.53
CA ALA A 135 -19.74 9.82 17.09
C ALA A 135 -21.24 9.49 16.99
N HIS A 136 -21.59 8.32 16.45
CA HIS A 136 -22.97 7.85 16.38
C HIS A 136 -23.59 7.64 17.77
N ALA A 137 -22.85 7.00 18.69
CA ALA A 137 -23.28 6.80 20.06
C ALA A 137 -23.52 8.15 20.77
N ASN A 138 -22.60 9.11 20.63
CA ASN A 138 -22.74 10.44 21.20
C ASN A 138 -23.98 11.18 20.66
N LYS A 139 -24.22 11.12 19.35
CA LYS A 139 -25.42 11.72 18.73
C LYS A 139 -26.72 11.06 19.21
N THR A 140 -26.69 9.74 19.44
CA THR A 140 -27.84 9.00 19.96
C THR A 140 -28.11 9.38 21.41
N LEU A 141 -27.07 9.46 22.24
CA LEU A 141 -27.18 9.91 23.63
C LEU A 141 -27.69 11.34 23.74
N GLU A 142 -27.22 12.24 22.88
CA GLU A 142 -27.68 13.63 22.84
C GLU A 142 -29.17 13.72 22.48
N ARG A 143 -29.62 13.00 21.45
CA ARG A 143 -31.05 12.91 21.10
C ARG A 143 -31.90 12.39 22.25
N LEU A 144 -31.45 11.34 22.94
CA LEU A 144 -32.17 10.78 24.09
C LEU A 144 -32.22 11.78 25.27
N ARG A 145 -31.13 12.53 25.52
CA ARG A 145 -31.11 13.58 26.54
C ARG A 145 -32.09 14.70 26.20
N SER A 146 -32.10 15.19 24.97
CA SER A 146 -33.02 16.23 24.51
C SER A 146 -34.48 15.77 24.53
N ALA A 147 -34.78 14.52 24.18
CA ALA A 147 -36.13 13.97 24.28
C ALA A 147 -36.61 13.89 25.74
N ARG A 148 -35.72 13.54 26.68
CA ARG A 148 -36.05 13.47 28.11
C ARG A 148 -36.36 14.84 28.72
N SER A 149 -35.66 15.89 28.31
CA SER A 149 -35.92 17.25 28.82
C SER A 149 -37.26 17.81 28.35
N VAL A 150 -37.72 17.46 27.14
CA VAL A 150 -39.02 17.93 26.60
C VAL A 150 -40.22 17.33 27.36
N THR A 151 -40.12 16.10 27.85
CA THR A 151 -41.20 15.42 28.60
C THR A 151 -41.28 15.77 30.08
N THR A 152 -40.37 16.62 30.61
CA THR A 152 -40.37 16.96 32.06
C THR A 152 -41.04 18.32 32.34
N GLU A 153 -41.49 19.05 31.31
CA GLU A 153 -42.23 20.30 31.44
C GLU A 153 -43.73 20.08 31.17
N ASP A 154 -44.39 19.23 31.96
CA ASP A 154 -45.85 19.33 32.13
C ASP A 154 -46.10 20.30 33.30
N PRO A 155 -46.74 21.46 33.08
CA PRO A 155 -47.00 22.43 34.14
C PRO A 155 -47.98 21.81 35.14
N ILE A 156 -47.56 21.76 36.40
CA ILE A 156 -48.46 21.53 37.54
C ILE A 156 -49.41 22.72 37.56
N ASP A 157 -50.58 22.52 36.99
CA ASP A 157 -51.67 23.49 36.93
C ASP A 157 -51.98 23.97 38.36
N GLU A 158 -51.98 25.29 38.52
CA GLU A 158 -52.23 25.99 39.76
C GLU A 158 -53.62 25.63 40.29
N ALA A 159 -53.69 24.82 41.35
CA ALA A 159 -54.89 24.76 42.18
C ALA A 159 -54.96 26.04 43.02
N GLU A 160 -55.47 27.09 42.39
CA GLU A 160 -55.88 28.35 42.97
C GLU A 160 -56.95 28.11 44.06
N SER A 161 -56.53 27.92 45.31
CA SER A 161 -57.45 27.90 46.46
C SER A 161 -57.55 29.32 47.04
N GLN A 162 -58.41 30.13 46.43
CA GLN A 162 -58.87 31.40 46.99
C GLN A 162 -59.62 31.15 48.31
N ARG A 163 -59.26 31.94 49.34
CA ARG A 163 -59.89 32.05 50.66
C ARG A 163 -61.36 32.55 50.56
N PRO A 164 -62.15 32.52 51.64
CA PRO A 164 -62.12 33.69 52.51
C PRO A 164 -62.15 33.40 54.00
N ASP A 165 -61.44 34.30 54.68
CA ASP A 165 -61.52 34.65 56.08
C ASP A 165 -62.96 35.10 56.42
N ALA A 166 -63.56 34.49 57.45
CA ALA A 166 -64.82 34.95 58.02
C ALA A 166 -64.74 34.84 59.54
N GLY A 167 -64.52 35.99 60.17
CA GLY A 167 -64.67 36.15 61.61
C GLY A 167 -66.10 35.86 62.08
N GLY A 168 -66.21 35.29 63.28
CA GLY A 168 -67.48 35.02 63.94
C GLY A 168 -67.27 34.83 65.44
N GLN A 169 -67.83 35.76 66.20
CA GLN A 169 -67.82 35.92 67.66
C GLN A 169 -68.25 34.68 68.46
N ASN A 170 -67.60 34.42 69.60
CA ASN A 170 -68.19 34.50 70.95
C ASN A 170 -67.13 34.33 72.04
#